data_AF-A0A935S119-F1
#
_entry.id   AF-A0A935S119-F1
#
_cell.length_a   1.000
_cell.length_b   1.000
_cell.length_c   1.000
_cell.angle_alpha   90.00
_cell.angle_beta   90.00
_cell.angle_gamma   90.00
#
_symmetry.space_group_name_H-M   'P 1'
#
loop_
_entity.id
_entity.type
_entity.pdbx_description
1 polymer ?
#
loop_
_entity_poly.entity_id
_entity_poly.type
_entity_poly.pdbx_seq_one_letter_code
_entity_poly.pdbx_strand_id
1 'polypeptide(L)'
;MNDSTKAALKTDAYKDLAVSAEGKQEFFTFENDLIKATVLNKGAQICKVELKKYSRPDQNVPLTLFDKDSTNFSLKLNAYDRSRILSTDSFYFKPVSQTANAITMRLATSNEKSYIEYTYSIKPGDYVVNCEIRFVGMEKIITQTEDQLQLQWSMLLPSQEKYIGKEQKAAAIHYKQTINDPDNINPLKDEELSISEADVKWVCFMQQFFNSTIVADEAFLKAGSLVKQGLRDKSPTAVKSMFTELGVPYNHKPDEKFLFKFYFGPNDYQTMTKYGNDLEKIIPTGWSVFSYINKWLVIPLFDALSNMNMGVVILILTLIIKVLLLPIAYKTYLSGARMRVLKPELDVINAKFGDKADAMKKQQEQMALYRKAGVSPFIIAVPYFNCLICFYSCRHSIASTWVFMGR
;
A
#
# COMPACT_ATOMS: atom_id res chain seq x y z
N MET A 1 -23.95 -36.68 -17.71
CA MET A 1 -23.87 -36.96 -16.26
C MET A 1 -25.17 -36.53 -15.63
N ASN A 2 -25.92 -37.46 -15.03
CA ASN A 2 -27.18 -37.16 -14.34
C ASN A 2 -26.90 -36.39 -13.04
N ASP A 3 -27.85 -35.59 -12.57
CA ASP A 3 -27.68 -34.72 -11.40
C ASP A 3 -27.34 -35.49 -10.11
N SER A 4 -27.80 -36.74 -9.98
CA SER A 4 -27.45 -37.64 -8.88
C SER A 4 -25.95 -37.98 -8.84
N THR A 5 -25.31 -38.15 -9.99
CA THR A 5 -23.87 -38.45 -10.07
C THR A 5 -23.03 -37.22 -9.70
N LYS A 6 -23.48 -36.01 -10.06
CA LYS A 6 -22.79 -34.76 -9.70
C LYS A 6 -22.86 -34.48 -8.20
N ALA A 7 -24.03 -34.72 -7.59
CA ALA A 7 -24.21 -34.57 -6.15
C ALA A 7 -23.33 -35.56 -5.36
N ALA A 8 -23.29 -36.83 -5.77
CA ALA A 8 -22.44 -37.85 -5.13
C ALA A 8 -20.95 -37.51 -5.21
N LEU A 9 -20.46 -37.02 -6.35
CA LEU A 9 -19.07 -36.59 -6.53
C LEU A 9 -18.71 -35.39 -5.64
N LYS A 10 -19.64 -34.45 -5.42
CA LYS A 10 -19.42 -33.29 -4.55
C LYS A 10 -19.43 -33.67 -3.07
N THR A 11 -20.31 -34.56 -2.66
CA THR A 11 -20.33 -35.09 -1.29
C THR A 11 -19.04 -35.82 -0.98
N ASP A 12 -18.53 -36.61 -1.93
CA ASP A 12 -17.21 -37.21 -1.76
C ASP A 12 -16.12 -36.14 -1.71
N ALA A 13 -16.09 -35.19 -2.65
CA ALA A 13 -15.07 -34.14 -2.75
C ALA A 13 -14.96 -33.26 -1.49
N TYR A 14 -16.09 -32.83 -0.93
CA TYR A 14 -16.15 -31.79 0.11
C TYR A 14 -16.59 -32.29 1.48
N LYS A 15 -17.02 -33.55 1.60
CA LYS A 15 -17.45 -34.19 2.86
C LYS A 15 -18.37 -33.28 3.68
N ASP A 16 -17.95 -32.84 4.86
CA ASP A 16 -18.75 -32.04 5.79
C ASP A 16 -19.12 -30.66 5.22
N LEU A 17 -18.34 -30.11 4.29
CA LEU A 17 -18.63 -28.84 3.63
C LEU A 17 -19.49 -28.98 2.36
N ALA A 18 -19.88 -30.19 1.98
CA ALA A 18 -20.68 -30.42 0.78
C ALA A 18 -22.04 -29.68 0.84
N VAL A 19 -22.61 -29.51 2.04
CA VAL A 19 -23.86 -28.75 2.27
C VAL A 19 -23.77 -27.28 1.85
N SER A 20 -22.55 -26.76 1.74
CA SER A 20 -22.25 -25.37 1.36
C SER A 20 -21.55 -25.28 0.01
N ALA A 21 -21.39 -26.39 -0.73
CA ALA A 21 -20.73 -26.42 -2.05
C ALA A 21 -21.63 -25.96 -3.21
N GLU A 22 -22.94 -25.86 -2.98
CA GLU A 22 -23.92 -25.37 -3.95
C GLU A 22 -24.74 -24.22 -3.38
N GLY A 23 -24.99 -23.23 -4.23
CA GLY A 23 -25.72 -22.03 -3.85
C GLY A 23 -25.83 -21.06 -5.01
N LYS A 24 -26.68 -20.05 -4.83
CA LYS A 24 -26.78 -18.90 -5.74
C LYS A 24 -25.82 -17.82 -5.26
N GLN A 25 -25.17 -17.14 -6.21
CA GLN A 25 -24.34 -15.99 -5.88
C GLN A 25 -25.21 -14.81 -5.51
N GLU A 26 -24.98 -14.26 -4.32
CA GLU A 26 -25.70 -13.12 -3.75
C GLU A 26 -24.68 -12.10 -3.22
N PHE A 27 -25.06 -10.82 -3.31
CA PHE A 27 -24.23 -9.70 -2.93
C PHE A 27 -24.86 -8.98 -1.75
N PHE A 28 -24.05 -8.71 -0.73
CA PHE A 28 -24.48 -8.03 0.47
C PHE A 28 -23.65 -6.77 0.66
N THR A 29 -24.30 -5.67 1.02
CA THR A 29 -23.63 -4.37 1.16
C THR A 29 -23.70 -3.88 2.60
N PHE A 30 -22.63 -3.22 3.02
CA PHE A 30 -22.51 -2.50 4.28
C PHE A 30 -21.61 -1.28 4.03
N GLU A 31 -21.91 -0.16 4.67
CA GLU A 31 -21.32 1.12 4.32
C GLU A 31 -21.28 2.09 5.50
N ASN A 32 -20.48 3.15 5.35
CA ASN A 32 -20.49 4.34 6.20
C ASN A 32 -20.44 5.60 5.30
N ASP A 33 -20.09 6.75 5.86
CA ASP A 33 -20.01 8.01 5.11
C ASP A 33 -18.84 8.08 4.10
N LEU A 34 -17.84 7.20 4.22
CA LEU A 34 -16.61 7.24 3.43
C LEU A 34 -16.51 6.11 2.41
N ILE A 35 -16.92 4.90 2.79
CA ILE A 35 -16.74 3.67 2.02
C ILE A 35 -18.05 2.88 1.95
N LYS A 36 -18.23 2.19 0.83
CA LYS A 36 -19.25 1.17 0.63
C LYS A 36 -18.57 -0.12 0.20
N ALA A 37 -18.72 -1.17 1.02
CA ALA A 37 -18.15 -2.48 0.76
C ALA A 37 -19.27 -3.46 0.36
N THR A 38 -18.97 -4.32 -0.61
CA THR A 38 -19.86 -5.39 -1.05
C THR A 38 -19.17 -6.73 -0.80
N VAL A 39 -19.85 -7.62 -0.10
CA VAL A 39 -19.43 -9.00 0.15
C VAL A 39 -20.19 -9.94 -0.78
N LEU A 40 -19.45 -10.81 -1.46
CA LEU A 40 -20.00 -11.93 -2.21
C LEU A 40 -20.16 -13.13 -1.28
N ASN A 41 -21.35 -13.73 -1.24
CA ASN A 41 -21.59 -14.89 -0.38
C ASN A 41 -20.72 -16.12 -0.73
N LYS A 42 -20.33 -16.26 -1.99
CA LYS A 42 -19.34 -17.27 -2.41
C LYS A 42 -17.94 -16.84 -1.94
N GLY A 43 -17.42 -17.58 -0.96
CA GLY A 43 -16.16 -17.28 -0.27
C GLY A 43 -16.26 -16.26 0.85
N ALA A 44 -17.43 -15.67 1.07
CA ALA A 44 -17.62 -14.53 1.98
C ALA A 44 -16.60 -13.39 1.77
N GLN A 45 -16.11 -13.21 0.54
CA GLN A 45 -15.07 -12.24 0.23
C GLN A 45 -15.63 -10.84 -0.03
N ILE A 46 -14.88 -9.80 0.35
CA ILE A 46 -15.16 -8.43 -0.10
C ILE A 46 -14.81 -8.37 -1.59
N CYS A 47 -15.82 -8.24 -2.44
CA CYS A 47 -15.67 -8.28 -3.89
C CYS A 47 -15.72 -6.89 -4.53
N LYS A 48 -16.18 -5.86 -3.83
CA LYS A 48 -16.19 -4.49 -4.35
C LYS A 48 -16.06 -3.48 -3.22
N VAL A 49 -15.23 -2.47 -3.41
CA VAL A 49 -15.12 -1.33 -2.48
C VAL A 49 -15.21 -0.02 -3.25
N GLU A 50 -16.15 0.82 -2.86
CA GLU A 50 -16.39 2.15 -3.43
C GLU A 50 -16.04 3.23 -2.40
N LEU A 51 -15.22 4.21 -2.80
CA LEU A 51 -14.87 5.34 -1.96
C LEU A 51 -15.80 6.52 -2.31
N LYS A 52 -16.72 6.85 -1.40
CA LYS A 52 -17.81 7.82 -1.63
C LYS A 52 -17.35 9.26 -1.84
N LYS A 53 -16.17 9.61 -1.32
CA LYS A 53 -15.57 10.96 -1.42
C LYS A 53 -14.75 11.20 -2.69
N TYR A 54 -14.52 10.17 -3.50
CA TYR A 54 -13.65 10.28 -4.68
C TYR A 54 -14.44 9.85 -5.92
N SER A 55 -14.21 10.55 -7.02
CA SER A 55 -14.86 10.27 -8.30
C SER A 55 -13.81 10.06 -9.37
N ARG A 56 -14.10 9.20 -10.35
CA ARG A 56 -13.25 9.12 -11.54
C ARG A 56 -13.43 10.39 -12.38
N PRO A 57 -12.34 10.99 -12.91
CA PRO A 57 -12.39 12.25 -13.66
C PRO A 57 -13.38 12.28 -14.83
N ASP A 58 -13.71 11.12 -15.39
CA ASP A 58 -14.44 11.00 -16.66
C ASP A 58 -15.91 10.56 -16.50
N GLN A 59 -16.35 10.16 -15.30
CA GLN A 59 -17.65 9.46 -15.14
C GLN A 59 -18.57 10.00 -14.05
N ASN A 60 -18.13 10.88 -13.15
CA ASN A 60 -18.93 11.32 -11.98
C ASN A 60 -19.55 10.14 -11.19
N VAL A 61 -18.94 8.96 -11.30
CA VAL A 61 -19.29 7.74 -10.57
C VAL A 61 -18.29 7.62 -9.41
N PRO A 62 -18.73 7.16 -8.22
CA PRO A 62 -17.83 6.88 -7.11
C PRO A 62 -16.66 5.98 -7.51
N LEU A 63 -15.47 6.32 -7.02
CA LEU A 63 -14.26 5.57 -7.30
C LEU A 63 -14.38 4.15 -6.75
N THR A 64 -14.34 3.16 -7.62
CA THR A 64 -14.30 1.73 -7.24
C THR A 64 -12.85 1.26 -7.23
N LEU A 65 -12.34 0.85 -6.06
CA LEU A 65 -10.95 0.37 -5.92
C LEU A 65 -10.70 -0.92 -6.68
N PHE A 66 -11.67 -1.84 -6.61
CA PHE A 66 -11.67 -3.13 -7.29
C PHE A 66 -13.09 -3.67 -7.36
N ASP A 67 -13.30 -4.60 -8.29
CA ASP A 67 -14.54 -5.33 -8.49
C ASP A 67 -14.34 -6.84 -8.33
N LYS A 68 -15.42 -7.61 -8.50
CA LYS A 68 -15.46 -9.04 -8.25
C LYS A 68 -14.45 -9.81 -9.10
N ASP A 69 -14.22 -9.37 -10.33
CA ASP A 69 -13.32 -10.06 -11.26
C ASP A 69 -11.85 -9.66 -11.03
N SER A 70 -11.63 -8.58 -10.27
CA SER A 70 -10.33 -8.04 -9.94
C SER A 70 -9.77 -8.50 -8.59
N THR A 71 -10.51 -9.24 -7.77
CA THR A 71 -10.00 -9.73 -6.48
C THR A 71 -10.42 -11.17 -6.18
N ASN A 72 -9.55 -11.89 -5.46
CA ASN A 72 -9.91 -13.14 -4.82
C ASN A 72 -9.34 -13.15 -3.41
N PHE A 73 -10.19 -13.48 -2.43
CA PHE A 73 -9.81 -13.73 -1.05
C PHE A 73 -10.28 -15.12 -0.65
N SER A 74 -9.35 -15.96 -0.18
CA SER A 74 -9.67 -17.32 0.24
C SER A 74 -8.80 -17.76 1.41
N LEU A 75 -9.32 -18.69 2.20
CA LEU A 75 -8.59 -19.40 3.23
C LEU A 75 -8.48 -20.87 2.80
N LYS A 76 -7.25 -21.38 2.78
CA LYS A 76 -6.98 -22.80 2.51
C LYS A 76 -7.09 -23.58 3.80
N LEU A 77 -7.90 -24.63 3.74
CA LEU A 77 -8.15 -25.57 4.82
C LEU A 77 -7.53 -26.91 4.42
N ASN A 78 -6.43 -27.25 5.08
CA ASN A 78 -5.87 -28.60 5.00
C ASN A 78 -6.78 -29.50 5.83
N ALA A 79 -7.67 -30.24 5.17
CA ALA A 79 -8.73 -30.99 5.83
C ALA A 79 -8.43 -32.50 5.86
N TYR A 80 -8.89 -33.15 6.93
CA TYR A 80 -8.78 -34.61 7.15
C TYR A 80 -7.34 -35.12 6.94
N ASP A 81 -6.42 -34.66 7.78
CA ASP A 81 -4.98 -35.01 7.74
C ASP A 81 -4.34 -34.81 6.36
N ARG A 82 -4.63 -33.66 5.73
CA ARG A 82 -4.13 -33.25 4.40
C ARG A 82 -4.56 -34.15 3.24
N SER A 83 -5.49 -35.08 3.45
CA SER A 83 -6.09 -35.85 2.34
C SER A 83 -6.88 -34.96 1.37
N ARG A 84 -7.31 -33.77 1.82
CA ARG A 84 -8.03 -32.78 1.00
C ARG A 84 -7.54 -31.37 1.32
N ILE A 85 -7.33 -30.57 0.27
CA ILE A 85 -7.09 -29.13 0.41
C ILE A 85 -8.34 -28.43 -0.07
N LEU A 86 -9.08 -27.84 0.87
CA LEU A 86 -10.30 -27.11 0.61
C LEU A 86 -10.02 -25.60 0.62
N SER A 87 -10.82 -24.84 -0.11
CA SER A 87 -10.64 -23.39 -0.24
C SER A 87 -11.97 -22.71 0.00
N THR A 88 -12.02 -21.71 0.88
CA THR A 88 -13.30 -21.09 1.27
C THR A 88 -14.04 -20.44 0.10
N ASP A 89 -13.33 -19.94 -0.91
CA ASP A 89 -13.89 -19.36 -2.14
C ASP A 89 -14.65 -20.36 -3.04
N SER A 90 -14.54 -21.66 -2.75
CA SER A 90 -15.32 -22.70 -3.41
C SER A 90 -16.73 -22.88 -2.81
N PHE A 91 -16.99 -22.32 -1.62
CA PHE A 91 -18.23 -22.53 -0.88
C PHE A 91 -19.11 -21.28 -0.77
N TYR A 92 -20.40 -21.50 -0.52
CA TYR A 92 -21.40 -20.47 -0.31
C TYR A 92 -21.68 -20.29 1.17
N PHE A 93 -21.40 -19.09 1.68
CA PHE A 93 -21.72 -18.70 3.04
C PHE A 93 -23.15 -18.16 3.10
N LYS A 94 -23.81 -18.32 4.25
CA LYS A 94 -25.14 -17.77 4.51
C LYS A 94 -25.04 -16.57 5.46
N PRO A 95 -25.79 -15.48 5.23
CA PRO A 95 -25.82 -14.37 6.16
C PRO A 95 -26.47 -14.79 7.48
N VAL A 96 -25.80 -14.52 8.60
CA VAL A 96 -26.32 -14.75 9.96
C VAL A 96 -26.84 -13.44 10.55
N SER A 97 -26.15 -12.34 10.28
CA SER A 97 -26.53 -11.01 10.72
C SER A 97 -26.09 -9.98 9.68
N GLN A 98 -26.93 -8.97 9.47
CA GLN A 98 -26.63 -7.84 8.61
C GLN A 98 -27.20 -6.57 9.24
N THR A 99 -26.34 -5.57 9.35
CA THR A 99 -26.68 -4.21 9.78
C THR A 99 -26.18 -3.23 8.71
N ALA A 100 -26.42 -1.93 8.89
CA ALA A 100 -25.92 -0.92 7.95
C ALA A 100 -24.38 -0.93 7.82
N ASN A 101 -23.68 -1.25 8.91
CA ASN A 101 -22.22 -1.08 9.00
C ASN A 101 -21.46 -2.39 9.23
N ALA A 102 -22.16 -3.53 9.36
CA ALA A 102 -21.55 -4.82 9.64
C ALA A 102 -22.35 -5.98 9.05
N ILE A 103 -21.65 -7.06 8.70
CA ILE A 103 -22.23 -8.30 8.19
C ILE A 103 -21.46 -9.51 8.71
N THR A 104 -22.20 -10.55 9.11
CA THR A 104 -21.63 -11.84 9.50
C THR A 104 -22.13 -12.92 8.54
N MET A 105 -21.19 -13.61 7.92
CA MET A 105 -21.42 -14.70 6.97
C MET A 105 -20.91 -16.01 7.57
N ARG A 106 -21.72 -17.07 7.51
CA ARG A 106 -21.38 -18.39 8.06
C ARG A 106 -21.28 -19.45 6.97
N LEU A 107 -20.17 -20.16 6.97
CA LEU A 107 -19.98 -21.41 6.24
C LEU A 107 -20.40 -22.57 7.14
N ALA A 108 -21.53 -23.19 6.82
CA ALA A 108 -22.05 -24.33 7.57
C ALA A 108 -21.37 -25.63 7.12
N THR A 109 -21.25 -26.56 8.05
CA THR A 109 -20.90 -27.96 7.77
C THR A 109 -22.14 -28.85 7.93
N SER A 110 -21.99 -30.16 7.67
CA SER A 110 -22.98 -31.20 7.96
C SER A 110 -23.41 -31.23 9.42
N ASN A 111 -22.56 -30.72 10.34
CA ASN A 111 -22.81 -30.61 11.76
C ASN A 111 -23.08 -29.16 12.14
N GLU A 112 -24.25 -28.88 12.71
CA GLU A 112 -24.65 -27.52 13.12
C GLU A 112 -23.72 -26.89 14.17
N LYS A 113 -22.97 -27.71 14.92
CA LYS A 113 -21.98 -27.26 15.91
C LYS A 113 -20.60 -26.94 15.31
N SER A 114 -20.42 -27.17 14.01
CA SER A 114 -19.15 -26.96 13.30
C SER A 114 -19.34 -25.99 12.13
N TYR A 115 -18.66 -24.85 12.17
CA TYR A 115 -18.78 -23.80 11.15
C TYR A 115 -17.62 -22.80 11.18
N ILE A 116 -17.49 -22.04 10.09
CA ILE A 116 -16.59 -20.88 10.00
C ILE A 116 -17.44 -19.62 9.82
N GLU A 117 -17.17 -18.57 10.60
CA GLU A 117 -17.83 -17.26 10.49
C GLU A 117 -16.86 -16.18 10.08
N TYR A 118 -17.23 -15.39 9.07
CA TYR A 118 -16.54 -14.16 8.69
C TYR A 118 -17.43 -12.99 9.10
N THR A 119 -16.94 -12.15 10.01
CA THR A 119 -17.62 -10.92 10.42
C THR A 119 -16.84 -9.71 9.91
N TYR A 120 -17.51 -8.88 9.12
CA TYR A 120 -16.99 -7.61 8.63
C TYR A 120 -17.70 -6.45 9.33
N SER A 121 -16.97 -5.43 9.76
CA SER A 121 -17.57 -4.24 10.37
C SER A 121 -16.79 -2.96 10.08
N ILE A 122 -17.51 -1.85 9.91
CA ILE A 122 -16.96 -0.53 9.57
C ILE A 122 -17.40 0.48 10.64
N LYS A 123 -16.45 1.29 11.12
CA LYS A 123 -16.77 2.39 12.04
C LYS A 123 -17.22 3.62 11.25
N PRO A 124 -18.12 4.47 11.78
CA PRO A 124 -18.48 5.74 11.14
C PRO A 124 -17.23 6.61 10.91
N GLY A 125 -17.12 7.22 9.73
CA GLY A 125 -16.01 8.12 9.41
C GLY A 125 -14.62 7.46 9.26
N ASP A 126 -14.56 6.14 9.05
CA ASP A 126 -13.33 5.36 8.96
C ASP A 126 -13.18 4.68 7.57
N TYR A 127 -11.94 4.46 7.13
CA TYR A 127 -11.60 3.68 5.91
C TYR A 127 -11.26 2.21 6.24
N VAL A 128 -11.27 1.86 7.52
CA VAL A 128 -10.95 0.50 8.00
C VAL A 128 -12.18 -0.39 8.08
N VAL A 129 -12.06 -1.57 7.48
CA VAL A 129 -12.98 -2.69 7.62
C VAL A 129 -12.35 -3.71 8.57
N ASN A 130 -12.91 -3.88 9.77
CA ASN A 130 -12.48 -4.93 10.69
C ASN A 130 -13.01 -6.27 10.17
N CYS A 131 -12.16 -7.30 10.20
CA CYS A 131 -12.50 -8.66 9.86
C CYS A 131 -12.17 -9.59 11.04
N GLU A 132 -13.16 -10.38 11.46
CA GLU A 132 -12.98 -11.48 12.39
C GLU A 132 -13.32 -12.78 11.66
N ILE A 133 -12.36 -13.70 11.64
CA ILE A 133 -12.61 -15.10 11.24
C ILE A 133 -12.72 -15.92 12.51
N ARG A 134 -13.84 -16.62 12.69
CA ARG A 134 -14.09 -17.49 13.82
C ARG A 134 -14.28 -18.93 13.35
N PHE A 135 -13.55 -19.85 13.95
CA PHE A 135 -13.66 -21.29 13.74
C PHE A 135 -14.35 -21.90 14.96
N VAL A 136 -15.50 -22.53 14.76
CA VAL A 136 -16.24 -23.19 15.84
C VAL A 136 -16.36 -24.67 15.49
N GLY A 137 -15.90 -25.55 16.38
CA GLY A 137 -16.01 -27.01 16.22
C GLY A 137 -15.29 -27.57 14.98
N MET A 138 -14.24 -26.90 14.49
CA MET A 138 -13.55 -27.26 13.23
C MET A 138 -12.37 -28.22 13.43
N GLU A 139 -12.02 -28.59 14.67
CA GLU A 139 -10.86 -29.40 15.06
C GLU A 139 -10.86 -30.85 14.52
N LYS A 140 -12.01 -31.33 14.02
CA LYS A 140 -12.14 -32.64 13.36
C LYS A 140 -12.05 -32.55 11.84
N ILE A 141 -12.25 -31.35 11.28
CA ILE A 141 -12.25 -31.12 9.83
C ILE A 141 -10.88 -30.60 9.42
N ILE A 142 -10.38 -29.56 10.08
CA ILE A 142 -9.05 -29.00 9.88
C ILE A 142 -8.02 -29.95 10.50
N THR A 143 -6.92 -30.18 9.78
CA THR A 143 -5.82 -31.05 10.22
C THR A 143 -5.24 -30.59 11.56
N GLN A 144 -4.92 -31.53 12.44
CA GLN A 144 -4.24 -31.25 13.72
C GLN A 144 -2.72 -31.24 13.59
N THR A 145 -2.20 -31.52 12.39
CA THR A 145 -0.75 -31.62 12.12
C THR A 145 -0.07 -30.27 11.87
N GLU A 146 -0.85 -29.20 11.72
CA GLU A 146 -0.36 -27.86 11.39
C GLU A 146 -1.06 -26.83 12.26
N ASP A 147 -0.31 -25.90 12.85
CA ASP A 147 -0.85 -24.86 13.74
C ASP A 147 -1.18 -23.56 12.99
N GLN A 148 -1.40 -23.66 11.68
CA GLN A 148 -1.68 -22.53 10.82
C GLN A 148 -2.52 -22.88 9.61
N LEU A 149 -3.21 -21.88 9.07
CA LEU A 149 -3.96 -21.92 7.83
C LEU A 149 -3.38 -20.90 6.85
N GLN A 150 -3.52 -21.14 5.55
CA GLN A 150 -3.02 -20.18 4.55
C GLN A 150 -4.14 -19.29 4.04
N LEU A 151 -4.03 -17.99 4.34
CA LEU A 151 -4.86 -16.95 3.78
C LEU A 151 -4.23 -16.49 2.47
N GLN A 152 -4.98 -16.57 1.38
CA GLN A 152 -4.58 -16.09 0.07
C GLN A 152 -5.42 -14.87 -0.29
N TRP A 153 -4.74 -13.79 -0.67
CA TRP A 153 -5.39 -12.59 -1.17
C TRP A 153 -4.70 -12.13 -2.43
N SER A 154 -5.49 -11.89 -3.46
CA SER A 154 -5.02 -11.42 -4.75
C SER A 154 -5.87 -10.27 -5.26
N MET A 155 -5.21 -9.37 -5.98
CA MET A 155 -5.84 -8.26 -6.66
C MET A 155 -5.20 -8.05 -8.02
N LEU A 156 -6.02 -7.96 -9.05
CA LEU A 156 -5.67 -7.36 -10.33
C LEU A 156 -6.05 -5.88 -10.25
N LEU A 157 -5.08 -5.02 -10.00
CA LEU A 157 -5.33 -3.59 -9.79
C LEU A 157 -5.91 -2.95 -11.05
N PRO A 158 -7.15 -2.44 -11.02
CA PRO A 158 -7.72 -1.73 -12.16
C PRO A 158 -7.07 -0.34 -12.29
N SER A 159 -6.98 0.15 -13.53
CA SER A 159 -6.55 1.53 -13.80
C SER A 159 -7.57 2.50 -13.24
N GLN A 160 -7.11 3.48 -12.48
CA GLN A 160 -7.95 4.54 -11.92
C GLN A 160 -7.76 5.87 -12.64
N GLU A 161 -6.67 6.04 -13.39
CA GLU A 161 -6.29 7.27 -14.07
C GLU A 161 -6.28 7.12 -15.59
N LYS A 162 -6.26 8.26 -16.29
CA LYS A 162 -6.13 8.30 -17.76
C LYS A 162 -4.78 7.74 -18.28
N TYR A 163 -3.75 7.79 -17.45
CA TYR A 163 -2.37 7.45 -17.83
C TYR A 163 -1.81 6.29 -17.00
N ILE A 164 -2.16 5.06 -17.40
CA ILE A 164 -1.80 3.81 -16.71
C ILE A 164 -0.29 3.63 -16.50
N GLY A 165 0.56 4.12 -17.40
CA GLY A 165 2.02 3.94 -17.30
C GLY A 165 2.64 4.65 -16.07
N LYS A 166 1.99 5.67 -15.51
CA LYS A 166 2.40 6.26 -14.23
C LYS A 166 1.94 5.40 -13.06
N GLU A 167 0.71 4.89 -13.11
CA GLU A 167 0.16 3.99 -12.11
C GLU A 167 1.02 2.73 -11.98
N GLN A 168 1.47 2.15 -13.10
CA GLN A 168 2.34 0.97 -13.13
C GLN A 168 3.68 1.20 -12.44
N LYS A 169 4.26 2.39 -12.56
CA LYS A 169 5.54 2.73 -11.90
C LYS A 169 5.39 3.01 -10.42
N ALA A 170 4.21 3.50 -10.00
CA ALA A 170 3.92 3.83 -8.61
C ALA A 170 3.39 2.63 -7.81
N ALA A 171 2.69 1.71 -8.47
CA ALA A 171 2.09 0.56 -7.80
C ALA A 171 3.17 -0.43 -7.34
N ALA A 172 3.12 -0.86 -6.09
CA ALA A 172 4.06 -1.82 -5.52
C ALA A 172 3.41 -2.57 -4.35
N ILE A 173 3.93 -3.76 -4.05
CA ILE A 173 3.61 -4.43 -2.79
C ILE A 173 4.58 -3.93 -1.73
N HIS A 174 4.03 -3.42 -0.64
CA HIS A 174 4.76 -3.11 0.58
C HIS A 174 4.35 -4.11 1.67
N TYR A 175 5.26 -4.48 2.55
CA TYR A 175 4.94 -5.34 3.69
C TYR A 175 5.75 -4.92 4.91
N LYS A 176 5.26 -5.30 6.09
CA LYS A 176 5.98 -5.11 7.35
C LYS A 176 5.98 -6.40 8.14
N GLN A 177 7.16 -6.77 8.62
CA GLN A 177 7.33 -7.82 9.61
C GLN A 177 7.29 -7.21 11.02
N THR A 178 6.95 -8.00 12.03
CA THR A 178 6.71 -7.54 13.41
C THR A 178 7.88 -6.80 14.04
N ILE A 179 9.11 -7.18 13.70
CA ILE A 179 10.34 -6.61 14.26
C ILE A 179 11.06 -5.63 13.31
N ASN A 180 10.72 -5.63 12.02
CA ASN A 180 11.45 -4.88 10.99
C ASN A 180 10.69 -3.62 10.57
N ASP A 181 11.42 -2.66 10.01
CA ASP A 181 10.80 -1.55 9.29
C ASP A 181 10.07 -2.06 8.02
N PRO A 182 9.08 -1.32 7.51
CA PRO A 182 8.41 -1.64 6.26
C PRO A 182 9.39 -1.77 5.09
N ASP A 183 9.17 -2.78 4.26
CA ASP A 183 9.95 -3.08 3.07
C ASP A 183 9.02 -3.20 1.85
N ASN A 184 9.59 -3.27 0.64
CA ASN A 184 8.82 -3.29 -0.59
C ASN A 184 9.48 -4.12 -1.70
N ILE A 185 8.63 -4.74 -2.52
CA ILE A 185 9.08 -5.37 -3.76
C ILE A 185 9.48 -4.29 -4.77
N ASN A 186 10.39 -4.60 -5.67
CA ASN A 186 10.74 -3.69 -6.76
C ASN A 186 9.51 -3.41 -7.65
N PRO A 187 9.07 -2.14 -7.81
CA PRO A 187 7.93 -1.81 -8.66
C PRO A 187 8.17 -2.08 -10.14
N LEU A 188 9.39 -2.33 -10.59
CA LEU A 188 9.70 -2.50 -12.01
C LEU A 188 9.98 -3.96 -12.40
N LYS A 189 9.72 -4.92 -11.51
CA LYS A 189 9.99 -6.34 -11.75
C LYS A 189 8.78 -7.21 -11.47
N ASP A 190 8.74 -8.32 -12.20
CA ASP A 190 8.02 -9.53 -11.83
C ASP A 190 8.86 -10.25 -10.77
N GLU A 191 8.28 -10.43 -9.59
CA GLU A 191 9.03 -10.95 -8.46
C GLU A 191 8.09 -11.68 -7.49
N GLU A 192 8.60 -12.75 -6.92
CA GLU A 192 7.99 -13.50 -5.83
C GLU A 192 9.01 -13.55 -4.70
N LEU A 193 8.60 -13.13 -3.51
CA LEU A 193 9.44 -13.03 -2.35
C LEU A 193 8.77 -13.73 -1.17
N SER A 194 9.47 -14.70 -0.58
CA SER A 194 9.05 -15.33 0.67
C SER A 194 9.39 -14.42 1.86
N ILE A 195 8.43 -14.21 2.75
CA ILE A 195 8.62 -13.40 3.96
C ILE A 195 8.96 -14.34 5.12
N SER A 196 10.25 -14.58 5.35
CA SER A 196 10.72 -15.63 6.26
C SER A 196 11.51 -15.14 7.47
N GLU A 197 11.82 -13.85 7.57
CA GLU A 197 12.66 -13.31 8.65
C GLU A 197 11.88 -13.30 9.98
N ALA A 198 10.67 -12.75 9.97
CA ALA A 198 9.77 -12.65 11.11
C ALA A 198 8.29 -12.63 10.68
N ASP A 199 7.40 -12.77 11.66
CA ASP A 199 5.96 -12.77 11.43
C ASP A 199 5.51 -11.46 10.78
N VAL A 200 4.48 -11.53 9.94
CA VAL A 200 4.01 -10.42 9.11
C VAL A 200 2.96 -9.63 9.86
N LYS A 201 3.19 -8.33 10.04
CA LYS A 201 2.21 -7.42 10.65
C LYS A 201 1.18 -6.96 9.65
N TRP A 202 1.61 -6.60 8.43
CA TRP A 202 0.71 -6.18 7.37
C TRP A 202 1.32 -6.35 5.97
N VAL A 203 0.45 -6.44 4.97
CA VAL A 203 0.79 -6.41 3.53
C VAL A 203 -0.11 -5.40 2.84
N CYS A 204 0.47 -4.53 2.02
CA CYS A 204 -0.17 -3.43 1.32
C CYS A 204 -0.02 -3.58 -0.19
N PHE A 205 -1.15 -3.57 -0.89
CA PHE A 205 -1.23 -3.39 -2.32
C PHE A 205 -1.38 -1.90 -2.63
N MET A 206 -0.25 -1.24 -2.89
CA MET A 206 -0.21 0.20 -3.12
C MET A 206 -0.48 0.52 -4.59
N GLN A 207 -1.36 1.50 -4.85
CA GLN A 207 -1.51 2.19 -6.14
C GLN A 207 -1.00 3.63 -6.01
N GLN A 208 -1.09 4.42 -7.09
CA GLN A 208 -0.59 5.80 -7.09
C GLN A 208 -1.23 6.69 -6.01
N PHE A 209 -2.55 6.62 -5.84
CA PHE A 209 -3.30 7.50 -4.91
C PHE A 209 -4.04 6.75 -3.80
N PHE A 210 -4.22 5.44 -3.93
CA PHE A 210 -4.97 4.61 -3.01
C PHE A 210 -4.19 3.36 -2.68
N ASN A 211 -4.56 2.69 -1.59
CA ASN A 211 -4.04 1.38 -1.28
C ASN A 211 -5.09 0.50 -0.62
N SER A 212 -4.85 -0.81 -0.77
CA SER A 212 -5.57 -1.85 -0.07
C SER A 212 -4.57 -2.57 0.82
N THR A 213 -4.71 -2.46 2.14
CA THR A 213 -3.78 -3.07 3.10
C THR A 213 -4.50 -4.06 4.00
N ILE A 214 -3.91 -5.23 4.22
CA ILE A 214 -4.34 -6.18 5.25
C ILE A 214 -3.40 -6.06 6.46
N VAL A 215 -3.95 -5.89 7.67
CA VAL A 215 -3.22 -5.66 8.92
C VAL A 215 -3.69 -6.64 9.99
N ALA A 216 -2.82 -7.52 10.47
CA ALA A 216 -3.16 -8.41 11.58
C ALA A 216 -3.28 -7.63 12.90
N ASP A 217 -4.25 -8.00 13.74
CA ASP A 217 -4.35 -7.41 15.08
C ASP A 217 -3.16 -7.84 15.95
N GLU A 218 -2.80 -9.12 15.91
CA GLU A 218 -1.55 -9.66 16.47
C GLU A 218 -0.45 -9.76 15.38
N ALA A 219 -0.40 -10.88 14.65
CA ALA A 219 0.49 -11.09 13.51
C ALA A 219 -0.01 -12.24 12.62
N PHE A 220 0.41 -12.24 11.36
CA PHE A 220 0.38 -13.41 10.48
C PHE A 220 1.72 -14.16 10.62
N LEU A 221 1.68 -15.49 10.67
CA LEU A 221 2.86 -16.33 10.82
C LEU A 221 3.73 -16.28 9.56
N LYS A 222 5.05 -16.22 9.74
CA LYS A 222 6.00 -16.18 8.61
C LYS A 222 6.05 -17.47 7.77
N ALA A 223 5.68 -18.60 8.35
CA ALA A 223 5.80 -19.89 7.68
C ALA A 223 4.83 -19.98 6.48
N GLY A 224 5.39 -20.04 5.26
CA GLY A 224 4.59 -20.03 4.02
C GLY A 224 4.05 -18.66 3.64
N SER A 225 4.43 -17.59 4.35
CA SER A 225 4.07 -16.24 3.96
C SER A 225 4.90 -15.76 2.77
N LEU A 226 4.24 -15.23 1.75
CA LEU A 226 4.90 -14.69 0.56
C LEU A 226 4.11 -13.55 -0.06
N VAL A 227 4.80 -12.80 -0.91
CA VAL A 227 4.24 -11.75 -1.74
C VAL A 227 4.72 -11.92 -3.17
N LYS A 228 3.83 -11.67 -4.13
CA LYS A 228 4.11 -11.85 -5.55
C LYS A 228 3.49 -10.73 -6.37
N GLN A 229 4.28 -10.15 -7.26
CA GLN A 229 3.86 -9.11 -8.18
C GLN A 229 4.06 -9.58 -9.63
N GLY A 230 3.08 -9.26 -10.48
CA GLY A 230 3.15 -9.43 -11.93
C GLY A 230 2.81 -8.13 -12.66
N LEU A 231 3.71 -7.69 -13.53
CA LEU A 231 3.60 -6.55 -14.43
C LEU A 231 2.56 -6.84 -15.52
N ARG A 232 1.93 -5.78 -16.00
CA ARG A 232 0.89 -5.82 -17.03
C ARG A 232 1.14 -4.76 -18.09
N ASP A 233 2.36 -4.73 -18.62
CA ASP A 233 2.88 -3.68 -19.50
C ASP A 233 2.06 -3.43 -20.78
N LYS A 234 1.18 -4.37 -21.16
CA LYS A 234 0.33 -4.29 -22.36
C LYS A 234 -1.17 -4.19 -22.06
N SER A 235 -1.59 -4.16 -20.80
CA SER A 235 -3.01 -4.06 -20.47
C SER A 235 -3.46 -2.60 -20.49
N PRO A 236 -4.56 -2.26 -21.18
CA PRO A 236 -5.12 -0.90 -21.13
C PRO A 236 -5.92 -0.63 -19.86
N THR A 237 -6.31 -1.66 -19.11
CA THR A 237 -7.26 -1.56 -17.98
C THR A 237 -6.70 -2.07 -16.66
N ALA A 238 -5.61 -2.84 -16.67
CA ALA A 238 -5.04 -3.44 -15.47
C ALA A 238 -3.61 -2.94 -15.24
N VAL A 239 -3.37 -2.38 -14.06
CA VAL A 239 -2.08 -1.82 -13.65
C VAL A 239 -1.10 -2.95 -13.37
N LYS A 240 -1.42 -3.83 -12.41
CA LYS A 240 -0.58 -4.97 -11.99
C LYS A 240 -1.42 -6.07 -11.35
N SER A 241 -0.93 -7.30 -11.37
CA SER A 241 -1.42 -8.36 -10.48
C SER A 241 -0.57 -8.41 -9.23
N MET A 242 -1.22 -8.44 -8.07
CA MET A 242 -0.61 -8.56 -6.76
C MET A 242 -1.24 -9.77 -6.05
N PHE A 243 -0.40 -10.53 -5.34
CA PHE A 243 -0.79 -11.70 -4.59
C PHE A 243 0.00 -11.76 -3.29
N THR A 244 -0.66 -12.20 -2.23
CA THR A 244 0.00 -12.55 -0.97
C THR A 244 -0.60 -13.82 -0.41
N GLU A 245 0.26 -14.62 0.20
CA GLU A 245 -0.11 -15.74 1.05
C GLU A 245 0.38 -15.41 2.46
N LEU A 246 -0.48 -15.62 3.47
CA LEU A 246 -0.21 -15.27 4.86
C LEU A 246 -0.63 -16.42 5.77
N GLY A 247 0.25 -16.78 6.70
CA GLY A 247 -0.04 -17.78 7.73
C GLY A 247 -0.99 -17.21 8.79
N VAL A 248 -2.18 -17.79 8.94
CA VAL A 248 -3.12 -17.47 10.02
C VAL A 248 -2.93 -18.50 11.13
N PRO A 249 -2.62 -18.12 12.37
CA PRO A 249 -2.46 -19.06 13.48
C PRO A 249 -3.77 -19.80 13.75
N TYR A 250 -3.66 -21.11 14.03
CA TYR A 250 -4.77 -21.98 14.38
C TYR A 250 -4.33 -23.01 15.42
N ASN A 251 -4.74 -22.83 16.66
CA ASN A 251 -4.34 -23.60 17.83
C ASN A 251 -5.30 -24.75 18.15
N HIS A 252 -6.18 -25.13 17.23
CA HIS A 252 -7.12 -26.25 17.35
C HIS A 252 -8.10 -26.12 18.52
N LYS A 253 -8.43 -24.89 18.94
CA LYS A 253 -9.40 -24.69 20.02
C LYS A 253 -10.83 -24.90 19.47
N PRO A 254 -11.79 -25.39 20.30
CA PRO A 254 -13.18 -25.56 19.89
C PRO A 254 -13.87 -24.27 19.42
N ASP A 255 -13.36 -23.12 19.86
CA ASP A 255 -13.80 -21.79 19.46
C ASP A 255 -12.57 -20.89 19.38
N GLU A 256 -12.14 -20.60 18.15
CA GLU A 256 -10.94 -19.83 17.88
C GLU A 256 -11.24 -18.65 16.97
N LYS A 257 -10.59 -17.51 17.24
CA LYS A 257 -10.82 -16.26 16.53
C LYS A 257 -9.50 -15.69 16.04
N PHE A 258 -9.51 -15.20 14.82
CA PHE A 258 -8.42 -14.43 14.25
C PHE A 258 -8.94 -13.08 13.76
N LEU A 259 -8.34 -12.01 14.27
CA LEU A 259 -8.73 -10.63 13.98
C LEU A 259 -7.69 -9.94 13.11
N PHE A 260 -8.17 -9.29 12.07
CA PHE A 260 -7.36 -8.44 11.20
C PHE A 260 -8.21 -7.32 10.62
N LYS A 261 -7.58 -6.38 9.95
CA LYS A 261 -8.20 -5.16 9.43
C LYS A 261 -7.81 -5.00 7.99
N PHE A 262 -8.78 -4.65 7.14
CA PHE A 262 -8.49 -4.08 5.84
C PHE A 262 -8.54 -2.57 5.92
N TYR A 263 -7.51 -1.90 5.39
CA TYR A 263 -7.58 -0.49 5.06
C TYR A 263 -7.84 -0.36 3.57
N PHE A 264 -8.93 0.29 3.20
CA PHE A 264 -9.29 0.60 1.82
C PHE A 264 -9.47 2.11 1.69
N GLY A 265 -8.43 2.80 1.27
CA GLY A 265 -8.46 4.26 1.33
C GLY A 265 -7.33 4.95 0.58
N PRO A 266 -7.27 6.29 0.70
CA PRO A 266 -6.26 7.09 0.05
C PRO A 266 -4.87 6.89 0.66
N ASN A 267 -3.84 7.19 -0.12
CA ASN A 267 -2.46 7.31 0.35
C ASN A 267 -2.26 8.66 1.06
N ASP A 268 -2.93 8.88 2.20
CA ASP A 268 -2.80 10.09 3.01
C ASP A 268 -1.98 9.83 4.28
N TYR A 269 -0.90 10.59 4.44
CA TYR A 269 0.04 10.43 5.55
C TYR A 269 -0.63 10.61 6.92
N GLN A 270 -1.50 11.61 7.07
CA GLN A 270 -2.14 11.88 8.36
C GLN A 270 -3.11 10.78 8.75
N THR A 271 -3.88 10.30 7.78
CA THR A 271 -4.84 9.21 7.94
C THR A 271 -4.11 7.92 8.30
N MET A 272 -3.04 7.57 7.59
CA MET A 272 -2.25 6.36 7.87
C MET A 272 -1.53 6.41 9.22
N THR A 273 -1.00 7.58 9.62
CA THR A 273 -0.37 7.76 10.94
C THR A 273 -1.36 7.49 12.09
N LYS A 274 -2.64 7.86 11.93
CA LYS A 274 -3.68 7.61 12.95
C LYS A 274 -3.94 6.12 13.18
N TYR A 275 -3.77 5.29 12.16
CA TYR A 275 -3.94 3.84 12.28
C TYR A 275 -2.70 3.13 12.84
N GLY A 276 -1.56 3.82 12.89
CA GLY A 276 -0.30 3.31 13.44
C GLY A 276 0.34 2.21 12.59
N ASN A 277 1.13 1.35 13.23
CA ASN A 277 1.87 0.24 12.60
C ASN A 277 2.89 0.65 11.53
N ASP A 278 3.33 1.91 11.54
CA ASP A 278 4.20 2.53 10.52
C ASP A 278 3.64 2.48 9.09
N LEU A 279 2.32 2.44 8.95
CA LEU A 279 1.67 2.44 7.64
C LEU A 279 2.03 3.69 6.84
N GLU A 280 2.25 4.83 7.49
CA GLU A 280 2.62 6.08 6.84
C GLU A 280 4.00 6.05 6.17
N LYS A 281 4.88 5.10 6.53
CA LYS A 281 6.21 4.93 5.91
C LYS A 281 6.14 4.39 4.48
N ILE A 282 5.00 3.84 4.04
CA ILE A 282 4.83 3.41 2.63
C ILE A 282 4.76 4.60 1.68
N ILE A 283 4.30 5.75 2.17
CA ILE A 283 4.19 6.95 1.37
C ILE A 283 5.62 7.50 1.24
N PRO A 284 6.16 7.62 0.02
CA PRO A 284 7.45 8.24 -0.19
C PRO A 284 7.31 9.74 0.06
N THR A 285 7.31 10.16 1.32
CA THR A 285 7.04 11.55 1.73
C THR A 285 8.10 12.54 1.24
N GLY A 286 9.11 12.10 0.48
CA GLY A 286 10.36 12.82 0.38
C GLY A 286 10.92 13.09 1.77
N TRP A 287 11.96 13.91 1.84
CA TRP A 287 12.65 14.19 3.10
C TRP A 287 11.67 14.77 4.14
N SER A 288 11.54 14.13 5.31
CA SER A 288 10.64 14.50 6.43
C SER A 288 10.71 15.98 6.85
N VAL A 289 11.82 16.65 6.53
CA VAL A 289 12.05 18.08 6.69
C VAL A 289 11.01 18.93 5.94
N PHE A 290 10.56 18.53 4.74
CA PHE A 290 9.56 19.27 3.96
C PHE A 290 8.14 19.11 4.51
N SER A 291 7.81 17.98 5.14
CA SER A 291 6.51 17.79 5.81
C SER A 291 6.37 18.71 7.02
N TYR A 292 7.45 18.90 7.78
CA TYR A 292 7.50 19.85 8.90
C TYR A 292 7.31 21.30 8.42
N ILE A 293 8.02 21.70 7.34
CA ILE A 293 7.89 23.03 6.72
C ILE A 293 6.47 23.22 6.15
N ASN A 294 5.90 22.21 5.49
CA ASN A 294 4.54 22.31 4.95
C ASN A 294 3.48 22.45 6.04
N LYS A 295 3.57 21.67 7.13
CA LYS A 295 2.63 21.74 8.25
C LYS A 295 2.70 23.06 9.00
N TRP A 296 3.89 23.61 9.23
CA TRP A 296 4.06 24.81 10.05
C TRP A 296 4.07 26.12 9.27
N LEU A 297 4.41 26.10 7.98
CA LEU A 297 4.57 27.31 7.17
C LEU A 297 3.61 27.36 5.99
N VAL A 298 3.41 26.27 5.24
CA VAL A 298 2.61 26.32 4.00
C VAL A 298 1.12 26.28 4.29
N ILE A 299 0.63 25.31 5.09
CA ILE A 299 -0.82 25.17 5.37
C ILE A 299 -1.41 26.42 6.08
N PRO A 300 -0.81 26.94 7.17
CA PRO A 300 -1.38 28.11 7.87
C PRO A 300 -1.38 29.37 7.00
N LEU A 301 -0.40 29.50 6.11
CA LEU A 301 -0.28 30.62 5.18
C LEU A 301 -1.34 30.54 4.06
N PHE A 302 -1.64 29.34 3.56
CA PHE A 302 -2.73 29.13 2.60
C PHE A 302 -4.10 29.36 3.22
N ASP A 303 -4.32 28.92 4.47
CA ASP A 303 -5.58 29.18 5.18
C ASP A 303 -5.79 30.67 5.45
N ALA A 304 -4.73 31.40 5.84
CA ALA A 304 -4.77 32.86 6.04
C ALA A 304 -5.00 33.64 4.73
N LEU A 305 -4.56 33.11 3.59
CA LEU A 305 -4.68 33.74 2.27
C LEU A 305 -5.81 33.15 1.41
N SER A 306 -6.63 32.25 1.98
CA SER A 306 -7.69 31.50 1.27
C SER A 306 -8.78 32.38 0.66
N ASN A 307 -8.94 33.62 1.15
CA ASN A 307 -9.89 34.61 0.62
C ASN A 307 -9.35 35.41 -0.58
N MET A 308 -8.12 35.14 -1.03
CA MET A 308 -7.49 35.85 -2.15
C MET A 308 -7.44 34.99 -3.41
N ASN A 309 -7.32 35.63 -4.58
CA ASN A 309 -7.18 34.94 -5.86
C ASN A 309 -5.93 34.03 -5.86
N MET A 310 -6.10 32.77 -6.26
CA MET A 310 -5.09 31.71 -6.20
C MET A 310 -3.76 32.08 -6.88
N GLY A 311 -3.80 32.88 -7.95
CA GLY A 311 -2.59 33.38 -8.61
C GLY A 311 -1.75 34.33 -7.75
N VAL A 312 -2.42 35.15 -6.92
CA VAL A 312 -1.76 36.07 -5.98
C VAL A 312 -1.15 35.29 -4.81
N VAL A 313 -1.84 34.24 -4.33
CA VAL A 313 -1.34 33.37 -3.26
C VAL A 313 -0.05 32.68 -3.68
N ILE A 314 0.01 32.15 -4.91
CA ILE A 314 1.23 31.52 -5.46
C ILE A 314 2.36 32.54 -5.58
N LEU A 315 2.07 33.75 -6.06
CA LEU A 315 3.06 34.82 -6.17
C LEU A 315 3.68 35.16 -4.80
N ILE A 316 2.83 35.38 -3.78
CA ILE A 316 3.27 35.67 -2.41
C ILE A 316 4.10 34.51 -1.84
N LEU A 317 3.65 33.27 -2.02
CA LEU A 317 4.36 32.08 -1.57
C LEU A 317 5.76 31.98 -2.20
N THR A 318 5.88 32.22 -3.52
CA THR A 318 7.19 32.19 -4.20
C THR A 318 8.13 33.29 -3.71
N LEU A 319 7.60 34.46 -3.34
CA LEU A 319 8.37 35.58 -2.82
C LEU A 319 8.91 35.25 -1.42
N ILE A 320 8.07 34.71 -0.53
CA ILE A 320 8.47 34.28 0.82
C ILE A 320 9.55 33.19 0.75
N ILE A 321 9.36 32.18 -0.10
CA ILE A 321 10.36 31.11 -0.29
C ILE A 321 11.68 31.68 -0.82
N LYS A 322 11.64 32.62 -1.78
CA LYS A 322 12.84 33.29 -2.28
C LYS A 322 13.57 34.08 -1.20
N VAL A 323 12.85 34.78 -0.33
CA VAL A 323 13.43 35.55 0.79
C VAL A 323 14.08 34.61 1.81
N LEU A 324 13.41 33.51 2.15
CA LEU A 324 13.91 32.53 3.12
C LEU A 324 15.17 31.80 2.58
N LEU A 325 15.21 31.53 1.28
CA LEU A 325 16.37 30.95 0.60
C LEU A 325 17.46 31.97 0.24
N LEU A 326 17.20 33.28 0.36
CA LEU A 326 18.13 34.36 0.03
C LEU A 326 19.48 34.26 0.75
N PRO A 327 19.58 34.01 2.07
CA PRO A 327 20.89 33.85 2.73
C PRO A 327 21.68 32.65 2.21
N ILE A 328 21.00 31.57 1.81
CA ILE A 328 21.62 30.39 1.21
C ILE A 328 22.08 30.70 -0.21
N ALA A 329 21.23 31.36 -1.00
CA ALA A 329 21.53 31.79 -2.36
C ALA A 329 22.70 32.80 -2.40
N TYR A 330 22.77 33.71 -1.43
CA TYR A 330 23.87 34.66 -1.30
C TYR A 330 25.20 33.96 -0.99
N LYS A 331 25.23 33.03 -0.02
CA LYS A 331 26.42 32.23 0.27
C LYS A 331 26.87 31.41 -0.94
N THR A 332 25.91 30.87 -1.68
CA THR A 332 26.14 30.13 -2.92
C THR A 332 26.75 31.03 -4.00
N TYR A 333 26.19 32.21 -4.21
CA TYR A 333 26.67 33.19 -5.18
C TYR A 333 28.10 33.65 -4.86
N LEU A 334 28.39 33.95 -3.59
CA LEU A 334 29.71 34.33 -3.13
C LEU A 334 30.74 33.21 -3.34
N SER A 335 30.37 31.97 -3.05
CA SER A 335 31.21 30.79 -3.31
C SER A 335 31.49 30.61 -4.80
N GLY A 336 30.48 30.82 -5.66
CA GLY A 336 30.61 30.78 -7.11
C GLY A 336 31.51 31.88 -7.68
N ALA A 337 31.41 33.10 -7.14
CA ALA A 337 32.27 34.22 -7.53
C ALA A 337 33.74 33.94 -7.16
N ARG A 338 34.01 33.44 -5.94
CA ARG A 338 35.36 33.05 -5.52
C ARG A 338 35.93 31.92 -6.38
N MET A 339 35.11 30.97 -6.82
CA MET A 339 35.53 29.91 -7.73
C MET A 339 35.96 30.44 -9.11
N ARG A 340 35.29 31.48 -9.63
CA ARG A 340 35.68 32.11 -10.91
C ARG A 340 37.06 32.76 -10.83
N VAL A 341 37.42 33.31 -9.68
CA VAL A 341 38.74 33.90 -9.44
C VAL A 341 39.84 32.83 -9.35
N LEU A 342 39.51 31.62 -8.87
CA LEU A 342 40.45 30.50 -8.75
C LEU A 342 40.66 29.70 -10.04
N LYS A 343 39.83 29.89 -11.07
CA LYS A 343 39.98 29.20 -12.38
C LYS A 343 41.40 29.25 -12.98
N PRO A 344 42.08 30.41 -13.08
CA PRO A 344 43.42 30.45 -13.67
C PRO A 344 44.45 29.62 -12.87
N GLU A 345 44.36 29.59 -11.55
CA GLU A 345 45.26 28.78 -10.71
C GLU A 345 44.96 27.28 -10.83
N LEU A 346 43.68 26.93 -10.98
CA LEU A 346 43.27 25.56 -11.28
C LEU A 346 43.78 25.09 -12.65
N ASP A 347 43.79 25.97 -13.66
CA ASP A 347 44.31 25.66 -14.98
C ASP A 347 45.83 25.45 -14.98
N VAL A 348 46.57 26.18 -14.14
CA VAL A 348 48.01 25.95 -13.91
C VAL A 348 48.25 24.60 -13.22
N ILE A 349 47.45 24.23 -12.21
CA ILE A 349 47.52 22.89 -11.58
C ILE A 349 47.15 21.80 -12.61
N ASN A 350 46.16 22.05 -13.45
CA ASN A 350 45.76 21.12 -14.50
C ASN A 350 46.83 20.89 -15.56
N ALA A 351 47.57 21.95 -15.92
CA ALA A 351 48.70 21.88 -16.86
C ALA A 351 49.94 21.20 -16.26
N LYS A 352 50.16 21.30 -14.95
CA LYS A 352 51.24 20.61 -14.23
C LYS A 352 51.04 19.10 -14.10
N PHE A 353 49.79 18.64 -14.02
CA PHE A 353 49.44 17.22 -13.84
C PHE A 353 48.58 16.71 -15.01
N GLY A 354 49.18 16.70 -16.21
CA GLY A 354 48.54 16.34 -17.47
C GLY A 354 48.23 14.85 -17.66
N ASP A 355 48.89 13.95 -16.90
CA ASP A 355 48.74 12.50 -17.05
C ASP A 355 47.82 11.86 -16.01
N LYS A 356 47.06 10.85 -16.47
CA LYS A 356 46.07 10.09 -15.66
C LYS A 356 46.66 9.41 -14.43
N ALA A 357 47.98 9.17 -14.39
CA ALA A 357 48.68 8.55 -13.25
C ALA A 357 48.76 9.44 -12.01
N ASP A 358 48.68 10.77 -12.16
CA ASP A 358 48.73 11.74 -11.05
C ASP A 358 47.35 12.31 -10.68
N ALA A 359 46.26 11.70 -11.15
CA ALA A 359 44.90 12.16 -10.90
C ALA A 359 44.58 12.32 -9.40
N MET A 360 45.13 11.45 -8.55
CA MET A 360 44.94 11.51 -7.09
C MET A 360 45.69 12.71 -6.47
N LYS A 361 46.94 12.97 -6.88
CA LYS A 361 47.72 14.13 -6.40
C LYS A 361 47.12 15.45 -6.90
N LYS A 362 46.66 15.46 -8.15
CA LYS A 362 45.90 16.58 -8.74
C LYS A 362 44.64 16.90 -7.93
N GLN A 363 43.87 15.88 -7.55
CA GLN A 363 42.69 16.07 -6.70
C GLN A 363 43.06 16.59 -5.30
N GLN A 364 44.17 16.13 -4.73
CA GLN A 364 44.66 16.59 -3.43
C GLN A 364 45.13 18.05 -3.46
N GLU A 365 45.86 18.46 -4.50
CA GLU A 365 46.31 19.85 -4.66
C GLU A 365 45.15 20.81 -4.97
N GLN A 366 44.20 20.40 -5.80
CA GLN A 366 42.97 21.16 -6.03
C GLN A 366 42.18 21.34 -4.73
N MET A 367 42.04 20.29 -3.92
CA MET A 367 41.38 20.37 -2.62
C MET A 367 42.14 21.23 -1.62
N ALA A 368 43.48 21.22 -1.64
CA ALA A 368 44.31 22.09 -0.81
C ALA A 368 44.15 23.56 -1.22
N LEU A 369 44.05 23.86 -2.52
CA LEU A 369 43.77 25.20 -3.03
C LEU A 369 42.39 25.69 -2.61
N TYR A 370 41.35 24.84 -2.74
CA TYR A 370 40.00 25.16 -2.29
C TYR A 370 39.92 25.43 -0.78
N ARG A 371 40.64 24.66 0.04
CA ARG A 371 40.74 24.88 1.49
C ARG A 371 41.46 26.19 1.83
N LYS A 372 42.56 26.51 1.15
CA LYS A 372 43.30 27.77 1.34
C LYS A 372 42.48 29.00 0.97
N ALA A 373 41.67 28.91 -0.09
CA ALA A 373 40.82 30.00 -0.54
C ALA A 373 39.49 30.11 0.22
N GLY A 374 39.21 29.21 1.18
CA GLY A 374 37.95 29.20 1.94
C GLY A 374 36.71 28.99 1.07
N VAL A 375 36.86 28.26 -0.04
CA VAL A 375 35.77 27.95 -0.98
C VAL A 375 35.44 26.47 -0.87
N SER A 376 34.17 26.13 -0.67
CA SER A 376 33.71 24.74 -0.70
C SER A 376 33.03 24.45 -2.04
N PRO A 377 33.56 23.54 -2.86
CA PRO A 377 32.94 23.11 -4.11
C PRO A 377 31.52 22.57 -3.91
N PHE A 378 31.25 22.00 -2.72
CA PHE A 378 29.96 21.45 -2.37
C PHE A 378 28.87 22.53 -2.23
N ILE A 379 29.21 23.73 -1.75
CA ILE A 379 28.25 24.83 -1.57
C ILE A 379 27.64 25.28 -2.90
N ILE A 380 28.37 25.12 -4.02
CA ILE A 380 27.88 25.46 -5.37
C ILE A 380 26.91 24.40 -5.92
N ALA A 381 27.01 23.15 -5.45
CA ALA A 381 26.09 22.07 -5.81
C ALA A 381 24.82 22.05 -4.94
N VAL A 382 24.88 22.57 -3.70
CA VAL A 382 23.72 22.72 -2.79
C VAL A 382 22.51 23.44 -3.41
N PRO A 383 22.60 24.57 -4.13
CA PRO A 383 21.43 25.23 -4.73
C PRO A 383 20.72 24.34 -5.75
N TYR A 384 21.45 23.62 -6.59
CA TYR A 384 20.87 22.75 -7.63
C TYR A 384 20.28 21.50 -7.00
N PHE A 385 20.96 20.90 -6.03
CA PHE A 385 20.47 19.75 -5.29
C PHE A 385 19.22 20.09 -4.47
N ASN A 386 19.25 21.20 -3.73
CA ASN A 386 18.10 21.67 -2.96
C ASN A 386 16.95 22.12 -3.87
N CYS A 387 17.22 22.74 -5.01
CA CYS A 387 16.19 23.08 -5.99
C CYS A 387 15.58 21.83 -6.64
N LEU A 388 16.38 20.81 -6.97
CA LEU A 388 15.88 19.53 -7.51
C LEU A 388 15.01 18.80 -6.47
N ILE A 389 15.42 18.79 -5.21
CA ILE A 389 14.66 18.21 -4.10
C ILE A 389 13.39 19.02 -3.83
N CYS A 390 13.46 20.35 -3.77
CA CYS A 390 12.28 21.21 -3.67
C CYS A 390 11.34 20.99 -4.84
N PHE A 391 11.83 20.84 -6.08
CA PHE A 391 10.99 20.64 -7.24
C PHE A 391 10.36 19.23 -7.24
N TYR A 392 11.11 18.20 -6.83
CA TYR A 392 10.61 16.83 -6.73
C TYR A 392 9.61 16.68 -5.57
N SER A 393 9.91 17.26 -4.41
CA SER A 393 9.06 17.29 -3.22
C SER A 393 7.81 18.15 -3.47
N CYS A 394 7.96 19.32 -4.09
CA CYS A 394 6.82 20.17 -4.44
C CYS A 394 5.99 19.52 -5.55
N ARG A 395 6.57 18.84 -6.55
CA ARG A 395 5.79 18.06 -7.54
C ARG A 395 5.04 16.91 -6.89
N HIS A 396 5.65 16.19 -5.95
CA HIS A 396 5.01 15.08 -5.25
C HIS A 396 3.92 15.57 -4.29
N SER A 397 4.22 16.61 -3.51
CA SER A 397 3.27 17.26 -2.60
C SER A 397 2.13 17.92 -3.38
N ILE A 398 2.39 18.72 -4.42
CA ILE A 398 1.36 19.30 -5.29
C ILE A 398 0.54 18.20 -5.97
N ALA A 399 1.13 17.13 -6.50
CA ALA A 399 0.35 16.04 -7.11
C ALA A 399 -0.53 15.31 -6.09
N SER A 400 -0.07 15.15 -4.84
CA SER A 400 -0.90 14.58 -3.77
C SER A 400 -1.96 15.57 -3.27
N THR A 401 -1.65 16.87 -3.12
CA THR A 401 -2.54 17.87 -2.54
C THR A 401 -3.52 18.46 -3.56
N TRP A 402 -3.17 18.57 -4.84
CA TRP A 402 -4.08 19.06 -5.90
C TRP A 402 -5.19 18.08 -6.23
N VAL A 403 -4.96 16.77 -6.12
CA VAL A 403 -6.04 15.78 -6.24
C VAL A 403 -6.91 15.78 -4.99
N PHE A 404 -6.33 16.03 -3.81
CA PHE A 404 -7.07 16.17 -2.55
C PHE A 404 -7.90 17.46 -2.43
N MET A 405 -7.55 18.51 -3.17
CA MET A 405 -8.28 19.79 -3.23
C MET A 405 -9.20 19.90 -4.46
N GLY A 406 -9.33 18.82 -5.24
CA GLY A 406 -10.38 18.67 -6.24
C GLY A 406 -11.75 18.54 -5.58
N ARG A 407 -12.28 19.69 -5.13
CA ARG A 407 -13.71 19.96 -5.24
C ARG A 407 -14.12 19.99 -6.69
#